data_AF-A0A3S0ZNP7-F1
#
_entry.id   AF-A0A3S0ZNP7-F1
#
_cell.length_a   1.000
_cell.length_b   1.000
_cell.length_c   1.000
_cell.angle_alpha   90.00
_cell.angle_beta   90.00
_cell.angle_gamma   90.00
#
_symmetry.space_group_name_H-M   'P 1'
#
loop_
_entity.id
_entity.type
_entity.pdbx_description
1 polymer ?
#
loop_
_entity_poly.entity_id
_entity_poly.type
_entity_poly.pdbx_seq_one_letter_code
_entity_poly.pdbx_strand_id
1 'polypeptide(L)'
;MALTKCRECKKEVSMSAKVCPHCGIKDPGVTLGMMLVMIVILTAIGWGIFRWVSSDEESAAPKACSPTDGQCLFKVNVVDATAHCKPLVEKASKYNYEWADDIIDNLFSRFLLDSKSNQLTFIGDKVKFTNILNDKTTMTYACTLDLKTKGVVNFDIAEGKL
;
A
#
# COMPACT_ATOMS: atom_id res chain seq x y z
N MET A 1 14.18 -1.03 -49.43
CA MET A 1 12.75 -0.64 -49.39
C MET A 1 11.93 -1.90 -49.55
N ALA A 2 11.08 -2.27 -48.59
CA ALA A 2 10.29 -3.48 -48.69
C ALA A 2 9.00 -3.17 -49.48
N LEU A 3 8.82 -3.86 -50.61
CA LEU A 3 7.61 -3.81 -51.43
C LEU A 3 6.69 -4.97 -51.01
N THR A 4 5.40 -4.70 -50.91
CA THR A 4 4.37 -5.68 -50.61
C THR A 4 3.23 -5.56 -51.61
N LYS A 5 2.39 -6.58 -51.72
CA LYS A 5 1.20 -6.53 -52.57
C LYS A 5 0.08 -5.85 -51.79
N CYS A 6 -0.57 -4.89 -52.43
CA CYS A 6 -1.75 -4.24 -51.86
C CYS A 6 -2.83 -5.28 -51.56
N ARG A 7 -3.41 -5.24 -50.35
CA ARG A 7 -4.41 -6.21 -49.89
C ARG A 7 -5.63 -6.38 -50.81
N GLU A 8 -6.05 -5.31 -51.48
CA GLU A 8 -7.18 -5.34 -52.44
C GLU A 8 -6.74 -5.59 -53.89
N CYS A 9 -6.00 -4.65 -54.48
CA CYS A 9 -5.73 -4.66 -55.93
C CYS A 9 -4.51 -5.50 -56.33
N LYS A 10 -3.80 -6.10 -55.36
CA LYS A 10 -2.63 -6.99 -55.54
C LYS A 10 -1.42 -6.40 -56.27
N LYS A 11 -1.47 -5.13 -56.68
CA LYS A 11 -0.33 -4.39 -57.25
C LYS A 11 0.73 -4.12 -56.19
N GLU A 12 1.98 -4.03 -56.63
CA GLU A 12 3.11 -3.76 -55.75
C GLU A 12 3.07 -2.34 -55.20
N VAL A 13 3.20 -2.22 -53.89
CA VAL A 13 3.18 -0.95 -53.16
C VAL A 13 4.24 -0.99 -52.06
N SER A 14 4.75 0.17 -51.67
CA SER A 14 5.67 0.28 -50.53
C SER A 14 4.95 -0.13 -49.23
N MET A 15 5.61 -0.93 -48.38
CA MET A 15 5.08 -1.30 -47.06
C MET A 15 4.76 -0.10 -46.17
N SER A 16 5.38 1.06 -46.42
CA SER A 16 5.17 2.30 -45.66
C SER A 16 4.17 3.27 -46.32
N ALA A 17 3.56 2.90 -47.45
CA ALA A 17 2.56 3.76 -48.09
C ALA A 17 1.28 3.80 -47.24
N LYS A 18 0.82 5.01 -46.87
CA LYS A 18 -0.44 5.21 -46.13
C LYS A 18 -1.69 5.01 -46.98
N VAL A 19 -1.59 5.19 -48.30
CA VAL A 19 -2.69 5.03 -49.26
C VAL A 19 -2.16 4.36 -50.51
N CYS A 20 -2.88 3.39 -51.06
CA CYS A 20 -2.52 2.74 -52.31
C CYS A 20 -2.71 3.70 -53.50
N PRO A 21 -1.69 3.97 -54.33
CA PRO A 21 -1.81 4.87 -55.49
C PRO A 21 -2.67 4.28 -56.62
N HIS A 22 -3.00 2.97 -56.57
CA HIS A 22 -3.74 2.30 -57.64
C HIS A 22 -5.23 2.10 -57.35
N CYS A 23 -5.61 1.95 -56.08
CA CYS A 23 -7.01 1.70 -55.69
C CYS A 23 -7.51 2.59 -54.54
N GLY A 24 -6.65 3.44 -53.97
CA GLY A 24 -7.05 4.41 -52.94
C GLY A 24 -7.29 3.85 -51.54
N ILE A 25 -7.09 2.54 -51.30
CA ILE A 25 -7.28 1.99 -49.96
C ILE A 25 -6.20 2.47 -48.99
N LYS A 26 -6.60 2.80 -47.77
CA LYS A 26 -5.71 3.18 -46.67
C LYS A 26 -4.98 1.95 -46.12
N ASP A 27 -3.71 2.15 -45.80
CA ASP A 27 -2.78 1.16 -45.25
C ASP A 27 -2.74 -0.14 -46.07
N PRO A 28 -2.36 -0.10 -47.37
CA PRO A 28 -2.38 -1.29 -48.23
C PRO A 28 -1.35 -2.36 -47.85
N GLY A 29 -0.33 -2.00 -47.05
CA GLY A 29 0.74 -2.89 -46.63
C GLY A 29 0.47 -3.66 -45.34
N VAL A 30 -0.57 -3.31 -44.57
CA VAL A 30 -0.96 -4.07 -43.38
C VAL A 30 -1.81 -5.26 -43.82
N THR A 31 -1.21 -6.44 -43.72
CA THR A 31 -1.94 -7.71 -43.93
C THR A 31 -2.63 -8.10 -42.64
N LEU A 32 -3.78 -8.78 -42.75
CA LEU A 32 -4.53 -9.26 -41.58
C LEU A 32 -3.59 -10.01 -40.63
N GLY A 33 -2.72 -10.87 -41.19
CA GLY A 33 -1.61 -11.61 -40.56
C GLY A 33 -0.67 -10.81 -39.64
N MET A 34 -0.41 -9.54 -39.92
CA MET A 34 0.46 -8.72 -39.06
C MET A 34 -0.27 -8.23 -37.80
N MET A 35 -1.59 -8.06 -37.86
CA MET A 35 -2.38 -7.60 -36.70
C MET A 35 -2.50 -8.68 -35.63
N LEU A 36 -2.74 -9.93 -36.00
CA LEU A 36 -2.82 -11.03 -35.02
C LEU A 36 -1.49 -11.35 -34.36
N VAL A 37 -0.35 -11.16 -35.05
CA VAL A 37 0.97 -11.30 -34.42
C VAL A 37 1.17 -10.25 -33.32
N MET A 38 0.79 -8.99 -33.58
CA MET A 38 0.90 -7.92 -32.58
C MET A 38 -0.01 -8.15 -31.37
N ILE A 39 -1.23 -8.67 -31.59
CA ILE A 39 -2.15 -9.00 -30.51
C ILE A 39 -1.59 -10.13 -29.64
N VAL A 40 -1.05 -11.20 -30.25
CA VAL A 40 -0.46 -12.33 -29.51
C VAL A 40 0.76 -11.90 -28.68
N ILE A 41 1.58 -10.97 -29.21
CA ILE A 41 2.72 -10.43 -28.46
C ILE A 41 2.24 -9.58 -27.27
N LEU A 42 1.25 -8.71 -27.47
CA LEU A 42 0.71 -7.87 -26.40
C LEU A 42 0.00 -8.69 -25.31
N THR A 43 -0.72 -9.76 -25.67
CA THR A 43 -1.34 -10.65 -24.69
C THR A 43 -0.32 -11.49 -23.94
N ALA A 44 0.75 -11.95 -24.59
CA ALA A 44 1.85 -12.66 -23.92
C ALA A 44 2.61 -11.75 -22.94
N ILE A 45 2.90 -10.50 -23.33
CA ILE A 45 3.54 -9.50 -22.47
C ILE A 45 2.61 -9.12 -21.31
N GLY A 46 1.33 -8.84 -21.59
CA GLY A 46 0.33 -8.54 -20.57
C GLY A 46 0.13 -9.69 -19.59
N TRP A 47 0.13 -10.94 -20.08
CA TRP A 47 0.07 -12.12 -19.22
C TRP A 47 1.35 -12.29 -18.39
N GLY A 48 2.53 -12.04 -18.96
CA GLY A 48 3.80 -12.05 -18.24
C GLY A 48 3.84 -11.00 -17.12
N ILE A 49 3.42 -9.77 -17.41
CA ILE A 49 3.29 -8.69 -16.42
C ILE A 49 2.25 -9.05 -15.36
N PHE A 50 1.10 -9.61 -15.75
CA PHE A 50 0.08 -10.08 -14.82
C PHE A 50 0.60 -11.19 -13.90
N ARG A 51 1.36 -12.14 -14.43
CA ARG A 51 2.01 -13.20 -13.64
C ARG A 51 3.06 -12.62 -12.69
N TRP A 52 3.80 -11.61 -13.12
CA TRP A 52 4.83 -10.96 -12.32
C TRP A 52 4.23 -10.11 -11.20
N VAL A 53 3.20 -9.30 -11.49
CA VAL A 53 2.49 -8.49 -10.49
C VAL A 53 1.67 -9.33 -9.51
N SER A 54 1.25 -10.54 -9.93
CA SER A 54 0.56 -11.49 -9.06
C SER A 54 1.53 -12.36 -8.23
N SER A 55 2.85 -12.19 -8.39
CA SER A 55 3.84 -13.04 -7.73
C SER A 55 4.43 -12.48 -6.44
N ASP A 56 4.09 -11.25 -6.05
CA ASP A 56 4.51 -10.65 -4.77
C ASP A 56 3.36 -9.88 -4.11
N GLU A 57 2.19 -10.49 -4.06
CA GLU A 57 1.33 -10.29 -2.90
C GLU A 57 1.22 -11.64 -2.19
N GLU A 58 2.12 -11.84 -1.23
CA GLU A 58 1.76 -12.57 -0.03
C GLU A 58 0.54 -11.84 0.56
N SER A 59 -0.64 -12.17 0.03
CA SER A 59 -1.88 -12.18 0.78
C SER A 59 -1.62 -13.14 1.93
N ALA A 60 -1.01 -12.58 2.97
CA ALA A 60 -0.99 -13.18 4.28
C ALA A 60 -2.45 -13.16 4.74
N ALA A 61 -3.19 -14.20 4.35
CA ALA A 61 -4.17 -14.77 5.27
C ALA A 61 -3.50 -14.76 6.66
N PRO A 62 -4.17 -14.26 7.71
CA PRO A 62 -3.52 -13.91 8.95
C PRO A 62 -2.76 -15.14 9.45
N LYS A 63 -1.42 -15.10 9.36
CA LYS A 63 -0.56 -16.10 9.98
C LYS A 63 -1.00 -16.10 11.43
N ALA A 64 -1.56 -17.21 11.92
CA ALA A 64 -1.94 -17.34 13.31
C ALA A 64 -0.68 -17.08 14.14
N CYS A 65 -0.59 -15.88 14.72
CA CYS A 65 0.61 -15.49 15.45
C CYS A 65 0.75 -16.40 16.67
N SER A 66 1.98 -16.80 16.97
CA SER A 66 2.27 -17.46 18.25
C SER A 66 1.94 -16.50 19.40
N PRO A 67 1.42 -16.99 20.55
CA PRO A 67 1.18 -16.16 21.74
C PRO A 67 2.44 -15.49 22.32
N THR A 68 3.62 -15.93 21.89
CA THR A 68 4.93 -15.39 22.29
C THR A 68 5.58 -14.52 21.22
N ASP A 69 5.03 -14.50 20.00
CA ASP A 69 5.56 -13.70 18.90
C ASP A 69 4.97 -12.30 18.95
N GLY A 70 5.59 -11.46 19.79
CA GLY A 70 5.16 -10.07 19.97
C GLY A 70 5.24 -9.23 18.70
N GLN A 71 6.17 -9.52 17.78
CA GLN A 71 6.30 -8.79 16.51
C GLN A 71 5.14 -9.11 15.58
N CYS A 72 4.78 -10.39 15.45
CA CYS A 72 3.60 -10.81 14.70
C CYS A 72 2.33 -10.20 15.31
N LEU A 73 2.17 -10.34 16.63
CA LEU A 73 1.02 -9.79 17.36
C LEU A 73 0.92 -8.27 17.20
N PHE A 74 2.03 -7.55 17.23
CA PHE A 74 2.04 -6.11 16.99
C PHE A 74 1.55 -5.76 15.59
N LYS A 75 2.11 -6.39 14.55
CA LYS A 75 1.73 -6.10 13.15
C LYS A 75 0.27 -6.38 12.86
N VAL A 76 -0.27 -7.51 13.33
CA VAL A 76 -1.67 -7.88 13.04
C VAL A 76 -2.68 -7.06 13.84
N ASN A 77 -2.28 -6.45 14.96
CA ASN A 77 -3.17 -5.66 15.81
C ASN A 77 -2.91 -4.14 15.72
N VAL A 78 -1.98 -3.68 14.87
CA VAL A 78 -1.63 -2.25 14.78
C VAL A 78 -2.78 -1.37 14.30
N VAL A 79 -3.64 -1.91 13.44
CA VAL A 79 -4.83 -1.21 12.91
C VAL A 79 -5.86 -1.00 14.01
N ASP A 80 -6.18 -2.07 14.76
CA ASP A 80 -7.10 -2.00 15.90
C ASP A 80 -6.56 -1.05 16.98
N ALA A 81 -5.26 -1.14 17.29
CA ALA A 81 -4.61 -0.22 18.21
C ALA A 81 -4.68 1.22 17.73
N THR A 82 -4.46 1.48 16.45
CA THR A 82 -4.58 2.83 15.89
C THR A 82 -6.01 3.37 16.04
N ALA A 83 -7.01 2.56 15.69
CA ALA A 83 -8.41 2.93 15.77
C ALA A 83 -8.87 3.25 17.20
N HIS A 84 -8.40 2.47 18.19
CA HIS A 84 -8.83 2.62 19.57
C HIS A 84 -7.97 3.60 20.40
N CYS A 85 -6.66 3.65 20.16
CA CYS A 85 -5.74 4.42 20.99
C CYS A 85 -5.55 5.86 20.51
N LYS A 86 -5.56 6.11 19.19
CA LYS A 86 -5.35 7.46 18.65
C LYS A 86 -6.33 8.49 19.24
N PRO A 87 -7.65 8.23 19.32
CA PRO A 87 -8.60 9.17 19.90
C PRO A 87 -8.32 9.46 21.39
N LEU A 88 -7.81 8.48 22.14
CA LEU A 88 -7.45 8.65 23.55
C LEU A 88 -6.27 9.61 23.73
N VAL A 89 -5.27 9.49 22.85
CA VAL A 89 -4.12 10.42 22.83
C VAL A 89 -4.59 11.83 22.50
N GLU A 90 -5.37 12.01 21.44
CA GLU A 90 -5.84 13.33 21.01
C GLU A 90 -6.69 14.00 22.10
N LYS A 91 -7.58 13.23 22.75
CA LYS A 91 -8.43 13.70 23.86
C LYS A 91 -7.65 14.01 25.14
N ALA A 92 -6.45 13.45 25.32
CA ALA A 92 -5.61 13.75 26.48
C ALA A 92 -4.98 15.15 26.43
N SER A 93 -4.96 15.78 25.24
CA SER A 93 -4.48 17.15 25.11
C SER A 93 -5.45 18.15 25.75
N LYS A 94 -4.92 19.11 26.51
CA LYS A 94 -5.72 20.18 27.13
C LYS A 94 -6.00 21.35 26.19
N TYR A 95 -5.08 21.59 25.25
CA TYR A 95 -5.13 22.73 24.33
C TYR A 95 -5.09 22.22 22.90
N ASN A 96 -3.88 22.07 22.35
CA ASN A 96 -3.66 21.61 20.98
C ASN A 96 -2.64 20.47 20.96
N TYR A 97 -2.73 19.64 19.93
CA TYR A 97 -1.80 18.54 19.69
C TYR A 97 -1.36 18.55 18.23
N GLU A 98 -0.12 18.11 18.00
CA GLU A 98 0.43 17.94 16.66
C GLU A 98 1.10 16.58 16.59
N TRP A 99 0.69 15.78 15.59
CA TRP A 99 1.40 14.58 15.21
C TRP A 99 2.67 14.97 14.45
N ALA A 100 3.77 14.23 14.64
CA ALA A 100 4.97 14.44 13.85
C ALA A 100 4.66 14.18 12.36
N ASP A 101 4.99 15.15 11.50
CA ASP A 101 4.52 15.27 10.11
C ASP A 101 4.86 14.11 9.15
N ASP A 102 5.65 13.12 9.56
CA ASP A 102 6.38 12.27 8.61
C ASP A 102 5.84 10.85 8.36
N ILE A 103 4.88 10.30 9.13
CA ILE A 103 4.56 8.86 8.94
C ILE A 103 3.11 8.52 9.31
N ILE A 104 2.26 8.38 8.29
CA ILE A 104 0.87 7.87 8.41
C ILE A 104 0.84 6.44 8.97
N ASP A 105 1.96 5.70 8.94
CA ASP A 105 2.03 4.27 9.28
C ASP A 105 2.65 3.92 10.64
N ASN A 106 3.29 4.84 11.38
CA ASN A 106 4.03 4.51 12.61
C ASN A 106 3.58 5.30 13.84
N LEU A 107 2.28 5.21 14.18
CA LEU A 107 1.75 5.74 15.43
C LEU A 107 2.46 5.16 16.67
N PHE A 108 2.96 3.93 16.57
CA PHE A 108 3.60 3.25 17.68
C PHE A 108 5.06 2.96 17.36
N SER A 109 5.94 3.31 18.28
CA SER A 109 7.38 3.16 18.15
C SER A 109 7.87 1.83 18.73
N ARG A 110 7.13 1.25 19.68
CA ARG A 110 7.49 0.00 20.37
C ARG A 110 6.26 -0.68 20.97
N PHE A 111 6.44 -1.92 21.45
CA PHE A 111 5.41 -2.67 22.15
C PHE A 111 5.97 -3.43 23.36
N LEU A 112 5.08 -3.78 24.30
CA LEU A 112 5.34 -4.72 25.39
C LEU A 112 4.28 -5.81 25.36
N LEU A 113 4.71 -7.06 25.16
CA LEU A 113 3.84 -8.22 25.20
C LEU A 113 3.78 -8.76 26.63
N ASP A 114 2.57 -8.85 27.17
CA ASP A 114 2.30 -9.65 28.36
C ASP A 114 1.55 -10.93 27.95
N SER A 115 2.32 -12.00 27.73
CA SER A 115 1.77 -13.31 27.37
C SER A 115 0.91 -13.93 28.47
N LYS A 116 1.03 -13.51 29.74
CA LYS A 116 0.24 -14.09 30.84
C LYS A 116 -1.18 -13.56 30.84
N SER A 117 -1.34 -12.25 30.66
CA SER A 117 -2.64 -11.59 30.57
C SER A 117 -3.20 -11.56 29.15
N ASN A 118 -2.40 -12.00 28.15
CA ASN A 118 -2.73 -11.94 26.73
C ASN A 118 -3.04 -10.50 26.28
N GLN A 119 -2.20 -9.58 26.74
CA GLN A 119 -2.29 -8.16 26.48
C GLN A 119 -1.06 -7.67 25.71
N LEU A 120 -1.26 -6.66 24.89
CA LEU A 120 -0.20 -6.00 24.13
C LEU A 120 -0.29 -4.50 24.35
N THR A 121 0.76 -3.94 24.93
CA THR A 121 0.89 -2.50 25.15
C THR A 121 1.60 -1.88 23.96
N PHE A 122 0.90 -0.99 23.26
CA PHE A 122 1.42 -0.19 22.16
C PHE A 122 1.92 1.14 22.69
N ILE A 123 3.17 1.48 22.41
CA ILE A 123 3.80 2.68 22.96
C ILE A 123 4.27 3.58 21.82
N GLY A 124 3.83 4.83 21.85
CA GLY A 124 4.19 5.85 20.87
C GLY A 124 4.73 7.12 21.51
N ASP A 125 5.52 7.87 20.75
CA ASP A 125 6.20 9.11 21.15
C ASP A 125 6.16 10.17 20.03
N LYS A 126 5.18 10.04 19.12
CA LYS A 126 5.07 10.84 17.88
C LYS A 126 4.07 11.99 17.98
N VAL A 127 3.71 12.40 19.19
CA VAL A 127 2.77 13.50 19.41
C VAL A 127 3.41 14.59 20.27
N LYS A 128 3.13 15.84 19.92
CA LYS A 128 3.51 17.02 20.70
C LYS A 128 2.26 17.69 21.23
N PHE A 129 2.21 17.98 22.53
CA PHE A 129 1.14 18.78 23.13
C PHE A 129 1.60 20.21 23.32
N THR A 130 0.67 21.12 23.10
CA THR A 130 0.88 22.56 23.28
C THR A 130 0.41 22.97 24.68
N ASN A 131 1.23 23.73 25.40
CA ASN A 131 0.86 24.30 26.70
C ASN A 131 0.24 25.71 26.56
N ILE A 132 -0.07 26.36 27.69
CA ILE A 132 -0.66 27.72 27.71
C ILE A 132 0.26 28.81 27.13
N LEU A 133 1.57 28.56 27.07
CA LEU A 133 2.58 29.47 26.50
C LEU A 133 2.82 29.20 25.00
N ASN A 134 2.05 28.29 24.40
CA ASN A 134 2.23 27.83 23.03
C ASN A 134 3.55 27.05 22.78
N ASP A 135 4.20 26.58 23.84
CA ASP A 135 5.35 25.69 23.75
C ASP A 135 4.89 24.25 23.50
N LYS A 136 5.65 23.52 22.68
CA LYS A 136 5.34 22.15 22.25
C LYS A 136 6.24 21.14 22.97
N THR A 137 5.64 20.20 23.69
CA THR A 137 6.35 19.13 24.40
C THR A 137 5.98 17.77 23.83
N THR A 138 6.98 16.94 23.55
CA THR A 138 6.74 15.56 23.10
C THR A 138 6.17 14.72 24.24
N MET A 139 5.06 14.03 23.96
CA MET A 139 4.42 13.10 24.89
C MET A 139 4.74 11.67 24.48
N THR A 140 4.96 10.81 25.48
CA THR A 140 4.95 9.36 25.31
C THR A 140 3.64 8.81 25.85
N TYR A 141 2.98 7.94 25.09
CA TYR A 141 1.76 7.27 25.50
C TYR A 141 1.89 5.76 25.39
N ALA A 142 1.23 5.04 26.28
CA ALA A 142 1.11 3.60 26.31
C ALA A 142 -0.37 3.22 26.29
N CYS A 143 -0.78 2.38 25.35
CA CYS A 143 -2.14 1.91 25.19
C CYS A 143 -2.14 0.39 25.17
N THR A 144 -2.74 -0.23 26.18
CA THR A 144 -2.79 -1.68 26.33
C THR A 144 -4.09 -2.22 25.75
N LEU A 145 -3.97 -3.13 24.79
CA LEU A 145 -5.10 -3.88 24.26
C LEU A 145 -5.14 -5.29 24.84
N ASP A 146 -6.35 -5.78 25.10
CA ASP A 146 -6.61 -7.20 25.26
C ASP A 146 -6.70 -7.87 23.88
N LEU A 147 -5.86 -8.88 23.63
CA LEU A 147 -5.73 -9.48 22.30
C LEU A 147 -6.94 -10.31 21.87
N LYS A 148 -7.85 -10.68 22.80
CA LYS A 148 -9.08 -11.44 22.49
C LYS A 148 -10.24 -10.52 22.12
N THR A 149 -10.49 -9.52 22.95
CA THR A 149 -11.61 -8.58 22.83
C THR A 149 -11.29 -7.40 21.94
N LYS A 150 -10.00 -7.13 21.68
CA LYS A 150 -9.48 -5.93 21.01
C LYS A 150 -9.78 -4.62 21.74
N GLY A 151 -10.29 -4.70 22.97
CA GLY A 151 -10.60 -3.54 23.79
C GLY A 151 -9.35 -2.96 24.47
N VAL A 152 -9.37 -1.65 24.69
CA VAL A 152 -8.37 -0.96 25.52
C VAL A 152 -8.63 -1.29 26.98
N VAL A 153 -7.64 -1.87 27.65
CA VAL A 153 -7.69 -2.20 29.08
C VAL A 153 -6.92 -1.21 29.93
N ASN A 154 -5.93 -0.53 29.36
CA ASN A 154 -5.18 0.51 30.04
C ASN A 154 -4.68 1.58 29.06
N PHE A 155 -4.60 2.83 29.51
CA PHE A 155 -4.07 3.95 28.74
C PHE A 155 -3.36 4.93 29.67
N ASP A 156 -2.10 5.24 29.33
CA ASP A 156 -1.25 6.18 30.06
C ASP A 156 -0.57 7.13 29.07
N ILE A 157 -0.35 8.37 29.50
CA ILE A 157 0.37 9.38 28.71
C ILE A 157 1.13 10.33 29.64
N ALA A 158 2.40 10.57 29.34
CA ALA A 158 3.27 11.44 30.12
C ALA A 158 4.27 12.19 29.24
N GLU A 159 4.81 13.28 29.78
CA GLU A 159 5.91 14.02 29.17
C GLU A 159 7.21 13.21 29.29
N GLY A 160 7.99 13.10 28.22
CA GLY A 160 9.27 12.38 28.25
C GLY A 160 9.12 10.86 28.17
N LYS A 161 9.66 10.09 29.11
CA LYS A 161 9.66 8.61 29.07
C LYS A 161 8.61 8.02 30.00
N LEU A 162 7.89 7.02 29.47
CA LEU A 162 7.11 6.02 30.22
C LEU A 162 7.97 4.77 30.44
#